data_AF-A0A7W7QU47-F1
#
_entry.id   AF-A0A7W7QU47-F1
#
_cell.length_a   1.000
_cell.length_b   1.000
_cell.length_c   1.000
_cell.angle_alpha   90.00
_cell.angle_beta   90.00
_cell.angle_gamma   90.00
#
_symmetry.space_group_name_H-M   'P 1'
#
loop_
_entity.id
_entity.type
_entity.pdbx_description
1 polymer ?
#
loop_
_entity_poly.entity_id
_entity_poly.type
_entity_poly.pdbx_seq_one_letter_code
_entity_poly.pdbx_strand_id
1 'polypeptide(L)'
;MTAPSPDVPRITAEDSLAMERTLLADLLGRAVQASGLPLSQVANQAHIRASSLEAMVRGRLVPRKETLESVLDACETVSFLRFDVRYSWERLKELQLRGRHDPAEAPPEPSGTAPPPQPHHLRQDVIGYDLKPDPLRAETKEELLALMRDFHVWAGEPSYREIAINAGRAVGASTLCEALDVNRPARMPSLKVVTAFVHGCGGEEDDLVNWTTAWRRIRMARVRERPRTREDERP
;
A
#
# COMPACT_ATOMS: atom_id res chain seq x y z
N MET A 1 40.57 -11.94 14.94
CA MET A 1 39.63 -12.94 14.38
C MET A 1 38.26 -12.29 14.33
N THR A 2 37.94 -11.66 13.20
CA THR A 2 36.67 -10.95 13.00
C THR A 2 35.76 -11.89 12.22
N ALA A 3 34.69 -12.36 12.84
CA ALA A 3 33.71 -13.22 12.18
C ALA A 3 32.99 -12.42 11.07
N PRO A 4 32.77 -13.01 9.87
CA PRO A 4 31.98 -12.38 8.84
C PRO A 4 30.51 -12.29 9.27
N SER A 5 29.95 -11.09 9.11
CA SER A 5 28.55 -10.76 9.33
C SER A 5 27.65 -11.66 8.46
N PRO A 6 26.48 -12.14 8.94
CA PRO A 6 25.57 -12.92 8.13
C PRO A 6 25.07 -12.07 6.95
N ASP A 7 25.40 -12.54 5.76
CA ASP A 7 25.00 -11.98 4.47
C ASP A 7 23.47 -12.06 4.37
N VAL A 8 22.80 -10.92 4.53
CA VAL A 8 21.35 -10.84 4.34
C VAL A 8 21.11 -10.97 2.84
N PRO A 9 20.38 -12.00 2.37
CA PRO A 9 20.15 -12.19 0.95
C PRO A 9 19.45 -10.95 0.38
N ARG A 10 20.14 -10.26 -0.53
CA ARG A 10 19.57 -9.17 -1.30
C ARG A 10 18.54 -9.77 -2.24
N ILE A 11 17.26 -9.59 -1.93
CA ILE A 11 16.16 -9.93 -2.82
C ILE A 11 16.38 -9.17 -4.13
N THR A 12 16.52 -9.90 -5.23
CA THR A 12 16.73 -9.26 -6.54
C THR A 12 15.42 -8.64 -7.04
N ALA A 13 15.52 -7.75 -8.05
CA ALA A 13 14.35 -7.19 -8.70
C ALA A 13 13.48 -8.29 -9.36
N GLU A 14 14.13 -9.36 -9.86
CA GLU A 14 13.46 -10.52 -10.43
C GLU A 14 12.71 -11.33 -9.36
N ASP A 15 13.31 -11.54 -8.18
CA ASP A 15 12.64 -12.20 -7.06
C ASP A 15 11.42 -11.41 -6.59
N SER A 16 11.53 -10.07 -6.56
CA SER A 16 10.43 -9.18 -6.20
C SER A 16 9.29 -9.27 -7.22
N LEU A 17 9.60 -9.32 -8.51
CA LEU A 17 8.60 -9.46 -9.57
C LEU A 17 7.90 -10.83 -9.51
N ALA A 18 8.66 -11.91 -9.29
CA ALA A 18 8.12 -13.26 -9.14
C ALA A 18 7.21 -13.39 -7.92
N MET A 19 7.59 -12.75 -6.80
CA MET A 19 6.79 -12.71 -5.59
C MET A 19 5.46 -11.98 -5.80
N GLU A 20 5.47 -10.78 -6.41
CA GLU A 20 4.24 -10.03 -6.70
C GLU A 20 3.32 -10.75 -7.70
N ARG A 21 3.89 -11.43 -8.71
CA ARG A 21 3.11 -12.28 -9.63
C ARG A 21 2.38 -13.40 -8.91
N THR A 22 3.04 -14.01 -7.93
CA THR A 22 2.46 -15.10 -7.14
C THR A 22 1.38 -14.58 -6.22
N LEU A 23 1.60 -13.41 -5.60
CA LEU A 23 0.62 -12.75 -4.75
C LEU A 23 -0.65 -12.35 -5.52
N LEU A 24 -0.50 -11.72 -6.69
CA LEU A 24 -1.63 -11.36 -7.54
C LEU A 24 -2.47 -12.60 -7.94
N ALA A 25 -1.79 -13.70 -8.26
CA ALA A 25 -2.44 -14.96 -8.64
C ALA A 25 -3.25 -15.56 -7.48
N ASP A 26 -2.67 -15.59 -6.28
CA ASP A 26 -3.35 -16.09 -5.06
C ASP A 26 -4.56 -15.23 -4.72
N LEU A 27 -4.42 -13.90 -4.75
CA LEU A 27 -5.51 -12.96 -4.48
C LEU A 27 -6.64 -13.10 -5.49
N LEU A 28 -6.32 -13.26 -6.78
CA LEU A 28 -7.33 -13.55 -7.82
C LEU A 28 -8.02 -14.89 -7.58
N GLY A 29 -7.27 -15.92 -7.19
CA GLY A 29 -7.83 -17.22 -6.83
C GLY A 29 -8.82 -17.13 -5.67
N ARG A 30 -8.48 -16.38 -4.62
CA ARG A 30 -9.36 -16.13 -3.47
C ARG A 30 -10.60 -15.33 -3.87
N ALA A 31 -10.46 -14.31 -4.72
CA ALA A 31 -11.60 -13.53 -5.19
C ALA A 31 -12.59 -14.40 -5.98
N VAL A 32 -12.10 -15.24 -6.90
CA VAL A 32 -12.93 -16.20 -7.65
C VAL A 32 -13.59 -17.20 -6.70
N GLN A 33 -12.86 -17.76 -5.74
CA GLN A 33 -13.41 -18.71 -4.78
C GLN A 33 -14.48 -18.08 -3.89
N ALA A 34 -14.27 -16.83 -3.43
CA ALA A 34 -15.20 -16.10 -2.60
C ALA A 34 -16.52 -15.77 -3.31
N SER A 35 -16.51 -15.65 -4.64
CA SER A 35 -17.75 -15.45 -5.43
C SER A 35 -18.71 -16.65 -5.36
N GLY A 36 -18.21 -17.84 -5.00
CA GLY A 36 -19.00 -19.08 -5.04
C GLY A 36 -19.37 -19.56 -6.44
N LEU A 37 -18.97 -18.84 -7.49
CA LEU A 37 -19.25 -19.17 -8.89
C LEU A 37 -18.14 -20.06 -9.48
N PRO A 38 -18.47 -20.98 -10.39
CA PRO A 38 -17.47 -21.74 -11.13
C PRO A 38 -16.65 -20.80 -12.03
N LEU A 39 -15.36 -21.11 -12.20
CA LEU A 39 -14.41 -20.27 -12.95
C LEU A 39 -14.87 -19.96 -14.39
N SER A 40 -15.58 -20.87 -15.04
CA SER A 40 -16.17 -20.66 -16.37
C SER A 40 -17.28 -19.61 -16.36
N GLN A 41 -18.07 -19.53 -15.30
CA GLN A 41 -19.15 -18.55 -15.16
C GLN A 41 -18.59 -17.15 -14.87
N VAL A 42 -17.59 -17.04 -14.00
CA VAL A 42 -16.87 -15.78 -13.76
C VAL A 42 -16.22 -15.27 -15.06
N ALA A 43 -15.56 -16.16 -15.82
CA ALA A 43 -14.96 -15.80 -17.10
C ALA A 43 -16.00 -15.29 -18.12
N ASN A 44 -17.16 -15.97 -18.19
CA ASN A 44 -18.26 -15.54 -19.07
C ASN A 44 -18.81 -14.17 -18.66
N GLN A 45 -19.02 -13.93 -17.37
CA GLN A 45 -19.49 -12.64 -16.85
C GLN A 45 -18.47 -11.52 -17.08
N ALA A 46 -17.18 -11.82 -16.97
CA ALA A 46 -16.09 -10.89 -17.26
C ALA A 46 -15.78 -10.76 -18.77
N HIS A 47 -16.57 -11.41 -19.65
CA HIS A 47 -16.37 -11.43 -21.10
C HIS A 47 -14.95 -11.87 -21.55
N ILE A 48 -14.35 -12.81 -20.84
CA ILE A 48 -13.04 -13.40 -21.17
C ILE A 48 -13.11 -14.92 -21.33
N ARG A 49 -12.08 -15.49 -21.96
CA ARG A 49 -11.96 -16.94 -22.08
C ARG A 49 -11.63 -17.57 -20.72
N ALA A 50 -12.30 -18.67 -20.38
CA ALA A 50 -12.03 -19.40 -19.14
C ALA A 50 -10.57 -19.84 -18.99
N SER A 51 -9.91 -20.23 -20.09
CA SER A 51 -8.48 -20.57 -20.09
C SER A 51 -7.57 -19.38 -19.80
N SER A 52 -7.99 -18.15 -20.13
CA SER A 52 -7.26 -16.93 -19.78
C SER A 52 -7.38 -16.63 -18.29
N LEU A 53 -8.58 -16.76 -17.72
CA LEU A 53 -8.79 -16.59 -16.28
C LEU A 53 -8.02 -17.65 -15.47
N GLU A 54 -8.05 -18.92 -15.91
CA GLU A 54 -7.29 -20.00 -15.30
C GLU A 54 -5.76 -19.76 -15.36
N ALA A 55 -5.27 -19.17 -16.45
CA ALA A 55 -3.86 -18.78 -16.55
C ALA A 55 -3.51 -17.64 -15.59
N MET A 56 -4.43 -16.71 -15.33
CA MET A 56 -4.23 -15.60 -14.38
C MET A 56 -4.21 -16.09 -12.93
N VAL A 57 -5.17 -16.93 -12.53
CA VAL A 57 -5.24 -17.52 -11.18
C VAL A 57 -4.02 -18.40 -10.88
N ARG A 58 -3.40 -18.99 -11.91
CA ARG A 58 -2.13 -19.74 -11.76
C ARG A 58 -0.86 -18.88 -11.90
N GLY A 59 -0.97 -17.56 -12.03
CA GLY A 59 0.17 -16.65 -12.16
C GLY A 59 0.94 -16.75 -13.49
N ARG A 60 0.41 -17.52 -14.44
CA ARG A 60 1.00 -17.72 -15.78
C ARG A 60 0.74 -16.53 -16.69
N LEU A 61 -0.36 -15.81 -16.46
CA LEU A 61 -0.75 -14.63 -17.21
C LEU A 61 -0.99 -13.45 -16.28
N VAL A 62 -0.41 -12.30 -16.62
CA VAL A 62 -0.72 -11.04 -15.93
C VAL A 62 -1.87 -10.36 -16.69
N PRO A 63 -3.01 -10.08 -16.06
CA PRO A 63 -4.15 -9.44 -16.71
C PRO A 63 -3.84 -8.00 -17.13
N ARG A 64 -4.63 -7.45 -18.06
CA ARG A 64 -4.69 -5.99 -18.28
C ARG A 64 -5.61 -5.35 -17.23
N LYS A 65 -5.56 -4.01 -17.09
CA LYS A 65 -6.33 -3.30 -16.06
C LYS A 65 -7.81 -3.55 -16.24
N GLU A 66 -8.26 -3.39 -17.48
CA GLU A 66 -9.66 -3.50 -17.87
C GLU A 66 -10.15 -4.92 -17.61
N THR A 67 -9.35 -5.92 -17.97
CA THR A 67 -9.65 -7.33 -17.70
C THR A 67 -9.70 -7.65 -16.21
N LEU A 68 -8.80 -7.06 -15.42
CA LEU A 68 -8.77 -7.26 -13.97
C LEU A 68 -10.05 -6.73 -13.32
N GLU A 69 -10.42 -5.49 -13.65
CA GLU A 69 -11.64 -4.86 -13.11
C GLU A 69 -12.89 -5.64 -13.53
N SER A 70 -13.00 -6.09 -14.78
CA SER A 70 -14.12 -6.92 -15.23
C SER A 70 -14.24 -8.26 -14.48
N VAL A 71 -13.10 -8.88 -14.11
CA VAL A 71 -13.12 -10.11 -13.29
C VAL A 71 -13.55 -9.80 -11.86
N LEU A 72 -13.09 -8.69 -11.28
CA LEU A 72 -13.47 -8.29 -9.92
C LEU A 72 -14.94 -7.88 -9.81
N ASP A 73 -15.49 -7.27 -10.86
CA ASP A 73 -16.92 -6.97 -11.00
C ASP A 73 -17.75 -8.25 -11.09
N ALA A 74 -17.32 -9.20 -11.91
CA ALA A 74 -18.00 -10.50 -12.07
C ALA A 74 -18.00 -11.33 -10.78
N CYS A 75 -16.98 -11.18 -9.93
CA CYS A 75 -16.91 -11.87 -8.64
C CYS A 75 -17.78 -11.25 -7.53
N GLU A 76 -18.45 -10.11 -7.78
CA GLU A 76 -19.18 -9.32 -6.76
C GLU A 76 -18.37 -9.14 -5.46
N THR A 77 -17.05 -9.00 -5.62
CA THR A 77 -16.11 -9.16 -4.51
C THR A 77 -16.30 -8.08 -3.45
N VAL A 78 -16.20 -8.45 -2.17
CA VAL A 78 -16.14 -7.48 -1.07
C VAL A 78 -14.97 -6.51 -1.25
N SER A 79 -15.17 -5.24 -0.85
CA SER A 79 -14.25 -4.13 -1.11
C SER A 79 -12.79 -4.41 -0.73
N PHE A 80 -12.56 -5.21 0.31
CA PHE A 80 -11.23 -5.56 0.80
C PHE A 80 -10.41 -6.43 -0.19
N LEU A 81 -11.00 -7.49 -0.75
CA LEU A 81 -10.29 -8.36 -1.72
C LEU A 81 -10.06 -7.64 -3.05
N ARG A 82 -11.01 -6.79 -3.45
CA ARG A 82 -10.87 -5.93 -4.65
C ARG A 82 -9.65 -5.01 -4.53
N PHE A 83 -9.46 -4.41 -3.35
CA PHE A 83 -8.34 -3.55 -3.05
C PHE A 83 -6.99 -4.29 -3.16
N ASP A 84 -6.86 -5.43 -2.49
CA ASP A 84 -5.62 -6.21 -2.47
C ASP A 84 -5.20 -6.66 -3.88
N VAL A 85 -6.17 -7.14 -4.68
CA VAL A 85 -5.93 -7.56 -6.07
C VAL A 85 -5.46 -6.38 -6.93
N ARG A 86 -6.12 -5.22 -6.85
CA ARG A 86 -5.77 -4.02 -7.63
C ARG A 86 -4.38 -3.51 -7.25
N TYR A 87 -4.09 -3.47 -5.96
CA TYR A 87 -2.81 -3.03 -5.42
C TYR A 87 -1.65 -3.92 -5.88
N SER A 88 -1.80 -5.25 -5.78
CA SER A 88 -0.75 -6.19 -6.23
C SER A 88 -0.52 -6.08 -7.75
N TRP A 89 -1.57 -5.83 -8.53
CA TRP A 89 -1.44 -5.62 -9.98
C TRP A 89 -0.69 -4.33 -10.35
N GLU A 90 -1.00 -3.19 -9.72
CA GLU A 90 -0.27 -1.92 -9.95
C GLU A 90 1.21 -2.07 -9.54
N ARG A 91 1.48 -2.75 -8.41
CA ARG A 91 2.85 -3.02 -7.93
C ARG A 91 3.66 -3.88 -8.91
N LEU A 92 3.03 -4.89 -9.49
CA LEU A 92 3.64 -5.73 -10.52
C LEU A 92 3.97 -4.93 -11.79
N LYS A 93 3.09 -4.01 -12.20
CA LYS A 93 3.37 -3.09 -13.32
C LYS A 93 4.55 -2.16 -13.04
N GLU A 94 4.62 -1.58 -11.84
CA GLU A 94 5.75 -0.75 -11.46
C GLU A 94 7.09 -1.51 -11.51
N LEU A 95 7.11 -2.77 -11.04
CA LEU A 95 8.30 -3.61 -11.10
C LEU A 95 8.68 -3.98 -12.55
N GLN A 96 7.70 -4.25 -13.42
CA GLN A 96 7.95 -4.49 -14.84
C GLN A 96 8.51 -3.25 -15.55
N LEU A 97 8.04 -2.05 -15.21
CA LEU A 97 8.56 -0.80 -15.75
C LEU A 97 10.00 -0.54 -15.28
N ARG A 98 10.30 -0.83 -14.01
CA ARG A 98 11.67 -0.72 -13.47
C ARG A 98 12.63 -1.73 -14.11
N GLY A 99 12.18 -2.96 -14.39
CA GLY A 99 12.99 -3.99 -15.06
C GLY A 99 13.23 -3.74 -16.55
N ARG A 100 12.47 -2.84 -17.20
CA ARG A 100 12.69 -2.41 -18.59
C ARG A 100 13.62 -1.21 -18.74
N HIS A 101 13.96 -0.52 -17.65
CA HIS A 101 14.94 0.57 -17.71
C HIS A 101 16.35 -0.02 -17.72
N ASP A 102 16.95 -0.06 -18.91
CA ASP A 102 18.37 -0.23 -19.12
C ASP A 102 19.11 0.90 -18.36
N PRO A 103 20.08 0.61 -17.46
CA PRO A 103 20.74 1.64 -16.63
C PRO A 103 21.58 2.64 -17.43
N ALA A 104 21.62 2.55 -18.76
CA ALA A 104 22.35 3.46 -19.64
C ALA A 104 21.54 4.67 -20.13
N GLU A 105 20.22 4.71 -19.95
CA GLU A 105 19.38 5.83 -20.40
C GLU A 105 18.72 6.53 -19.22
N ALA A 106 19.52 7.34 -18.50
CA ALA A 106 19.00 8.33 -17.57
C ALA A 106 18.15 9.34 -18.38
N PRO A 107 16.88 9.59 -18.01
CA PRO A 107 16.09 10.60 -18.68
C PRO A 107 16.75 11.97 -18.48
N PRO A 108 16.74 12.87 -19.47
CA PRO A 108 17.24 14.22 -19.28
C PRO A 108 16.45 14.85 -18.13
N GLU A 109 17.18 15.31 -17.11
CA GLU A 109 16.68 16.17 -16.04
C GLU A 109 15.70 17.20 -16.65
N PRO A 110 14.42 17.24 -16.24
CA PRO A 110 13.46 18.15 -16.84
C PRO A 110 13.81 19.59 -16.44
N SER A 111 14.60 20.24 -17.29
CA SER A 111 14.69 21.69 -17.39
C SER A 111 13.37 22.19 -17.97
N GLY A 112 12.39 22.35 -17.10
CA GLY A 112 11.07 22.83 -17.47
C GLY A 112 10.22 22.96 -16.23
N THR A 113 9.95 24.20 -15.85
CA THR A 113 9.12 24.67 -14.75
C THR A 113 7.67 24.15 -14.88
N ALA A 114 7.46 22.85 -14.68
CA ALA A 114 6.13 22.31 -14.45
C ALA A 114 5.70 22.81 -13.06
N PRO A 115 4.60 23.57 -12.94
CA PRO A 115 4.07 23.91 -11.63
C PRO A 115 3.84 22.60 -10.86
N PRO A 116 4.15 22.55 -9.54
CA PRO A 116 3.89 21.36 -8.74
C PRO A 116 2.44 20.93 -8.94
N PRO A 117 2.15 19.61 -9.04
CA PRO A 117 0.77 19.15 -9.11
C PRO A 117 0.01 19.81 -7.97
N GLN A 118 -1.03 20.56 -8.31
CA GLN A 118 -1.79 21.30 -7.31
C GLN A 118 -2.37 20.28 -6.32
N PRO A 119 -2.28 20.53 -5.01
CA PRO A 119 -2.85 19.63 -4.02
C PRO A 119 -4.32 19.41 -4.38
N HIS A 120 -4.70 18.15 -4.56
CA HIS A 120 -6.10 17.78 -4.70
C HIS A 120 -6.75 18.18 -3.38
N HIS A 121 -7.41 19.34 -3.33
CA HIS A 121 -8.15 19.76 -2.16
C HIS A 121 -9.19 18.68 -1.88
N LEU A 122 -9.00 17.97 -0.76
CA LEU A 122 -9.92 16.96 -0.32
C LEU A 122 -11.30 17.60 -0.21
N ARG A 123 -12.26 17.12 -1.02
CA ARG A 123 -13.62 17.60 -0.92
C ARG A 123 -14.17 17.11 0.40
N GLN A 124 -14.56 18.06 1.26
CA GLN A 124 -15.21 17.74 2.52
C GLN A 124 -16.51 16.96 2.28
N ASP A 125 -16.83 16.06 3.20
CA ASP A 125 -18.11 15.34 3.18
C ASP A 125 -19.29 16.31 3.34
N VAL A 126 -20.47 15.91 2.86
CA VAL A 126 -21.69 16.69 3.01
C VAL A 126 -22.06 16.78 4.49
N ILE A 127 -22.53 17.95 4.93
CA ILE A 127 -22.99 18.21 6.31
C ILE A 127 -23.93 17.07 6.78
N GLY A 128 -23.55 16.39 7.87
CA GLY A 128 -24.27 15.26 8.44
C GLY A 128 -23.67 13.88 8.13
N TYR A 129 -22.66 13.82 7.26
CA TYR A 129 -21.83 12.64 7.01
C TYR A 129 -20.39 12.98 7.42
N ASP A 130 -19.85 12.29 8.42
CA ASP A 130 -18.47 12.44 8.88
C ASP A 130 -17.74 11.12 8.61
N LEU A 131 -17.40 10.90 7.33
CA LEU A 131 -16.74 9.66 6.87
C LEU A 131 -15.22 9.75 7.02
N LYS A 132 -14.71 10.93 7.34
CA LYS A 132 -13.31 11.17 7.62
C LYS A 132 -12.89 10.41 8.88
N PRO A 133 -11.89 9.51 8.81
CA PRO A 133 -11.47 8.75 9.97
C PRO A 133 -10.76 9.65 11.00
N ASP A 134 -11.17 9.51 12.26
CA ASP A 134 -10.56 10.20 13.40
C ASP A 134 -9.39 9.40 13.98
N PRO A 135 -8.12 9.83 13.80
CA PRO A 135 -6.95 9.12 14.31
C PRO A 135 -6.89 9.08 15.85
N LEU A 136 -7.58 9.98 16.55
CA LEU A 136 -7.60 10.03 18.01
C LEU A 136 -8.38 8.87 18.64
N ARG A 137 -9.08 8.07 17.83
CA ARG A 137 -9.74 6.83 18.26
C ARG A 137 -8.79 5.65 18.37
N ALA A 138 -7.60 5.70 17.76
CA ALA A 138 -6.64 4.60 17.82
C ALA A 138 -5.89 4.53 19.15
N GLU A 139 -6.00 3.41 19.85
CA GLU A 139 -5.25 3.10 21.08
C GLU A 139 -4.01 2.26 20.79
N THR A 140 -4.04 1.49 19.69
CA THR A 140 -2.95 0.61 19.28
C THR A 140 -2.32 1.03 17.95
N LYS A 141 -1.11 0.53 17.66
CA LYS A 141 -0.44 0.82 16.38
C LYS A 141 -1.18 0.14 15.21
N GLU A 142 -1.81 -1.01 15.48
CA GLU A 142 -2.63 -1.76 14.52
C GLU A 142 -3.85 -0.93 14.11
N GLU A 143 -4.56 -0.35 15.08
CA GLU A 143 -5.69 0.56 14.83
C GLU A 143 -5.26 1.83 14.10
N LEU A 144 -4.12 2.41 14.47
CA LEU A 144 -3.62 3.60 13.78
C LEU A 144 -3.37 3.30 12.29
N LEU A 145 -2.76 2.15 11.98
CA LEU A 145 -2.52 1.74 10.60
C LEU A 145 -3.82 1.42 9.85
N ALA A 146 -4.81 0.85 10.53
CA ALA A 146 -6.15 0.64 9.94
C ALA A 146 -6.78 1.98 9.56
N LEU A 147 -6.79 2.96 10.47
CA LEU A 147 -7.31 4.30 10.19
C LEU A 147 -6.52 5.01 9.08
N MET A 148 -5.20 4.76 8.95
CA MET A 148 -4.43 5.35 7.85
C MET A 148 -4.90 4.81 6.50
N ARG A 149 -5.28 3.53 6.43
CA ARG A 149 -5.86 2.92 5.22
C ARG A 149 -7.25 3.47 4.94
N ASP A 150 -8.07 3.64 5.97
CA ASP A 150 -9.39 4.28 5.82
C ASP A 150 -9.24 5.72 5.34
N PHE A 151 -8.22 6.45 5.82
CA PHE A 151 -7.92 7.81 5.37
C PHE A 151 -7.43 7.83 3.93
N HIS A 152 -6.66 6.82 3.52
CA HIS A 152 -6.25 6.63 2.12
C HIS A 152 -7.47 6.49 1.20
N VAL A 153 -8.45 5.69 1.62
CA VAL A 153 -9.70 5.47 0.89
C VAL A 153 -10.53 6.75 0.83
N TRP A 154 -10.71 7.41 1.98
CA TRP A 154 -11.42 8.69 2.06
C TRP A 154 -10.78 9.77 1.19
N ALA A 155 -9.45 9.78 1.09
CA ALA A 155 -8.69 10.69 0.24
C ALA A 155 -8.80 10.39 -1.28
N GLY A 156 -9.59 9.39 -1.69
CA GLY A 156 -9.76 9.00 -3.09
C GLY A 156 -8.64 8.09 -3.61
N GLU A 157 -7.93 7.42 -2.72
CA GLU A 157 -6.91 6.41 -3.03
C GLU A 157 -5.77 6.89 -3.97
N PRO A 158 -5.13 8.05 -3.70
CA PRO A 158 -3.96 8.47 -4.49
C PRO A 158 -2.87 7.40 -4.46
N SER A 159 -2.19 7.16 -5.58
CA SER A 159 -1.08 6.21 -5.60
C SER A 159 0.03 6.62 -4.62
N TYR A 160 0.80 5.66 -4.10
CA TYR A 160 1.92 5.98 -3.20
C TYR A 160 2.97 6.89 -3.83
N ARG A 161 3.04 6.91 -5.17
CA ARG A 161 3.89 7.83 -5.93
C ARG A 161 3.32 9.25 -5.90
N GLU A 162 2.02 9.42 -6.09
CA GLU A 162 1.34 10.71 -5.95
C GLU A 162 1.44 11.22 -4.51
N ILE A 163 1.19 10.38 -3.50
CA ILE A 163 1.38 10.73 -2.08
C ILE A 163 2.82 11.21 -1.83
N ALA A 164 3.82 10.47 -2.30
CA ALA A 164 5.22 10.85 -2.14
C ALA A 164 5.55 12.18 -2.84
N ILE A 165 5.00 12.44 -4.03
CA ILE A 165 5.18 13.69 -4.76
C ILE A 165 4.52 14.85 -4.01
N ASN A 166 3.26 14.68 -3.60
CA ASN A 166 2.48 15.67 -2.85
C ASN A 166 3.10 15.99 -1.49
N ALA A 167 3.78 15.01 -0.88
CA ALA A 167 4.56 15.17 0.35
C ALA A 167 5.97 15.76 0.12
N GLY A 168 6.26 16.32 -1.05
CA GLY A 168 7.57 16.91 -1.37
C GLY A 168 8.72 15.90 -1.40
N ARG A 169 8.43 14.62 -1.69
CA ARG A 169 9.37 13.49 -1.68
C ARG A 169 10.08 13.29 -0.33
N ALA A 170 9.47 13.75 0.77
CA ALA A 170 10.01 13.55 2.11
C ALA A 170 10.19 12.05 2.44
N VAL A 171 9.35 11.19 1.85
CA VAL A 171 9.34 9.73 2.01
C VAL A 171 9.14 9.09 0.63
N GLY A 172 9.82 7.96 0.38
CA GLY A 172 9.69 7.21 -0.87
C GLY A 172 8.37 6.43 -0.94
N ALA A 173 7.84 6.26 -2.16
CA ALA A 173 6.63 5.48 -2.40
C ALA A 173 6.73 4.05 -1.86
N SER A 174 7.91 3.41 -1.96
CA SER A 174 8.16 2.07 -1.39
C SER A 174 8.04 2.05 0.13
N THR A 175 8.47 3.11 0.83
CA THR A 175 8.36 3.21 2.29
C THR A 175 6.92 3.40 2.74
N LEU A 176 6.12 4.19 2.01
CA LEU A 176 4.69 4.35 2.29
C LEU A 176 3.94 3.04 2.06
N CYS A 177 4.25 2.38 0.95
CA CYS A 177 3.76 1.07 0.55
C CYS A 177 4.07 -0.01 1.60
N GLU A 178 5.32 -0.11 2.07
CA GLU A 178 5.71 -1.04 3.14
C GLU A 178 5.06 -0.72 4.49
N ALA A 179 4.85 0.56 4.81
CA ALA A 179 4.23 0.96 6.07
C ALA A 179 2.74 0.59 6.15
N LEU A 180 2.04 0.58 5.01
CA LEU A 180 0.61 0.31 4.92
C LEU A 180 0.26 -1.11 4.48
N ASP A 181 1.24 -1.92 4.09
CA ASP A 181 1.06 -3.32 3.70
C ASP A 181 0.36 -4.14 4.82
N VAL A 182 -0.79 -4.73 4.49
CA VAL A 182 -1.60 -5.54 5.43
C VAL A 182 -0.94 -6.89 5.71
N ASN A 183 -0.14 -7.41 4.78
CA ASN A 183 0.50 -8.73 4.90
C ASN A 183 1.78 -8.69 5.74
N ARG A 184 2.25 -7.49 6.10
CA ARG A 184 3.42 -7.30 6.95
C ARG A 184 2.99 -7.19 8.42
N PRO A 185 3.80 -7.71 9.37
CA PRO A 185 3.53 -7.49 10.78
C PRO A 185 3.52 -5.99 11.06
N ALA A 186 2.42 -5.50 11.68
CA ALA A 186 2.22 -4.09 11.98
C ALA A 186 3.44 -3.51 12.72
N ARG A 187 4.19 -2.66 12.03
CA ARG A 187 5.30 -1.90 12.60
C ARG A 187 4.84 -0.47 12.76
N MET A 188 5.18 0.14 13.89
CA MET A 188 4.88 1.54 14.12
C MET A 188 5.63 2.38 13.08
N PRO A 189 4.94 3.09 12.16
CA PRO A 189 5.61 3.97 11.23
C PRO A 189 6.32 5.09 11.98
N SER A 190 7.35 5.68 11.39
CA SER A 190 7.96 6.89 11.97
C SER A 190 6.99 8.06 11.87
N LEU A 191 7.13 9.05 12.75
CA LEU A 191 6.30 10.26 12.68
C LEU A 191 6.42 10.93 11.30
N LYS A 192 7.62 10.93 10.71
CA LYS A 192 7.88 11.45 9.36
C LYS A 192 7.05 10.73 8.29
N VAL A 193 6.87 9.42 8.40
CA VAL A 193 6.05 8.63 7.47
C VAL A 193 4.57 8.98 7.63
N VAL A 194 4.09 9.10 8.87
CA VAL A 194 2.70 9.48 9.14
C VAL A 194 2.38 10.86 8.59
N THR A 195 3.22 11.86 8.88
CA THR A 195 2.97 13.24 8.42
C THR A 195 3.09 13.36 6.90
N ALA A 196 4.07 12.69 6.28
CA ALA A 196 4.20 12.67 4.82
C ALA A 196 3.01 11.99 4.15
N PHE A 197 2.49 10.91 4.74
CA PHE A 197 1.30 10.24 4.23
C PHE A 197 0.07 11.15 4.28
N VAL A 198 -0.23 11.73 5.45
CA VAL A 198 -1.41 12.61 5.64
C VAL A 198 -1.35 13.81 4.71
N HIS A 199 -0.20 14.50 4.65
CA HIS A 199 0.00 15.62 3.74
C HIS A 199 -0.08 15.20 2.27
N GLY A 200 0.51 14.05 1.92
CA GLY A 200 0.50 13.54 0.56
C GLY A 200 -0.89 13.13 0.06
N CYS A 201 -1.75 12.69 0.99
CA CYS A 201 -3.17 12.46 0.75
C CYS A 201 -4.00 13.75 0.68
N GLY A 202 -3.41 14.92 0.92
CA GLY A 202 -4.11 16.22 0.88
C GLY A 202 -4.72 16.65 2.21
N GLY A 203 -4.33 16.02 3.32
CA GLY A 203 -4.79 16.40 4.66
C GLY A 203 -4.38 17.82 5.05
N GLU A 204 -5.22 18.47 5.83
CA GLU A 204 -5.01 19.85 6.29
C GLU A 204 -4.16 19.90 7.56
N GLU A 205 -3.82 21.10 8.03
CA GLU A 205 -3.00 21.28 9.25
C GLU A 205 -3.66 20.63 10.47
N ASP A 206 -4.98 20.74 10.61
CA ASP A 206 -5.73 20.10 11.69
C ASP A 206 -5.61 18.58 11.66
N ASP A 207 -5.58 17.98 10.46
CA ASP A 207 -5.34 16.54 10.30
C ASP A 207 -3.93 16.19 10.76
N LEU A 208 -2.93 16.95 10.32
CA LEU A 208 -1.54 16.72 10.72
C LEU A 208 -1.39 16.78 12.24
N VAL A 209 -2.07 17.71 12.91
CA VAL A 209 -2.10 17.80 14.38
C VAL A 209 -2.75 16.57 15.00
N ASN A 210 -3.92 16.15 14.52
CA ASN A 210 -4.66 15.00 15.04
C ASN A 210 -3.87 13.69 14.87
N TRP A 211 -3.34 13.45 13.67
CA TRP A 211 -2.52 12.28 13.34
C TRP A 211 -1.21 12.24 14.14
N THR A 212 -0.54 13.39 14.29
CA THR A 212 0.67 13.52 15.11
C THR A 212 0.38 13.23 16.58
N THR A 213 -0.75 13.71 17.09
CA THR A 213 -1.16 13.51 18.49
C THR A 213 -1.47 12.05 18.77
N ALA A 214 -2.26 11.38 17.91
CA ALA A 214 -2.53 9.95 18.00
C ALA A 214 -1.23 9.13 18.01
N TRP A 215 -0.32 9.41 17.06
CA TRP A 215 0.97 8.74 16.99
C TRP A 215 1.80 8.90 18.27
N ARG A 216 1.88 10.12 18.83
CA ARG A 216 2.60 10.41 20.07
C ARG A 216 2.01 9.63 21.24
N ARG A 217 0.69 9.62 21.37
CA ARG A 217 -0.02 8.90 22.46
C ARG A 217 0.35 7.42 22.47
N ILE A 218 0.21 6.74 21.32
CA ILE A 218 0.50 5.31 21.18
C ILE A 218 2.00 5.03 21.39
N ARG A 219 2.88 5.88 20.83
CA ARG A 219 4.33 5.70 20.96
C ARG A 219 4.78 5.87 22.42
N MET A 220 4.25 6.85 23.13
CA MET A 220 4.58 7.11 24.54
C MET A 220 4.06 6.00 25.46
N ALA A 221 2.86 5.47 25.22
CA ALA A 221 2.34 4.31 25.94
C ALA A 221 3.30 3.11 25.85
N ARG A 222 3.76 2.77 24.63
CA ARG A 222 4.76 1.71 24.40
C ARG A 222 6.10 1.92 25.11
N VAL A 223 6.58 3.17 25.18
CA VAL A 223 7.84 3.48 25.88
C VAL A 223 7.69 3.27 27.38
N ARG A 224 6.51 3.58 27.95
CA ARG A 224 6.22 3.38 29.38
C ARG A 224 6.08 1.90 29.75
N GLU A 225 5.50 1.10 28.86
CA GLU A 225 5.29 -0.34 29.06
C GLU A 225 6.56 -1.18 28.90
N ARG A 226 7.62 -0.64 28.27
CA ARG A 226 8.88 -1.37 28.10
C ARG A 226 9.56 -1.48 29.47
N PRO A 227 9.69 -2.70 30.05
CA PRO A 227 10.32 -2.85 31.36
C PRO A 227 11.76 -2.35 31.31
N ARG A 228 12.19 -1.60 32.33
CA ARG A 228 13.61 -1.26 32.57
C ARG A 228 14.35 -2.52 33.02
N THR A 229 14.48 -3.54 32.18
CA THR A 229 15.29 -4.71 32.48
C THR A 229 16.64 -4.58 31.78
N ARG A 230 17.65 -4.14 32.54
CA ARG A 230 19.06 -4.59 32.54
C ARG A 230 19.98 -3.51 33.13
N GLU A 231 20.09 -3.43 34.45
CA GLU A 231 21.31 -2.89 35.10
C GLU A 231 21.72 -3.62 36.40
N ASP A 232 21.03 -4.67 36.86
CA ASP A 232 21.28 -5.24 38.21
C ASP A 232 21.89 -6.65 38.26
N GLU A 233 22.58 -7.11 37.22
CA GLU A 233 23.40 -8.33 37.31
C GLU A 233 24.79 -8.10 36.73
N ARG A 234 25.67 -7.57 37.58
CA ARG A 234 27.11 -7.74 37.42
C ARG A 234 27.73 -7.97 38.81
N PRO A 235 28.02 -9.22 39.22
CA PRO A 235 29.05 -9.48 40.20
C PRO A 235 30.44 -9.25 39.61
#